data_AF-A0A139Q9E1-F1
#
_entry.id   AF-A0A139Q9E1-F1
#
_cell.length_a   1.000
_cell.length_b   1.000
_cell.length_c   1.000
_cell.angle_alpha   90.00
_cell.angle_beta   90.00
_cell.angle_gamma   90.00
#
_symmetry.space_group_name_H-M   'P 1'
#
loop_
_entity.id
_entity.type
_entity.pdbx_description
1 polymer ?
#
loop_
_entity_poly.entity_id
_entity_poly.type
_entity_poly.pdbx_seq_one_letter_code
_entity_poly.pdbx_strand_id
1 'polypeptide(L)' 'MEFVDDEEKLAVERLNEYIEKAQIATSGKAKINIIGYQVARYEQINKERTYILVEEVID' A
#
# COMPACT_ATOMS: atom_id res chain seq x y z
N MET A 1 -0.36 -12.88 21.77
CA MET A 1 -1.29 -13.24 20.69
C MET A 1 -0.80 -12.46 19.49
N GLU A 2 -0.14 -13.14 18.54
CA GLU A 2 0.28 -12.52 17.28
C GLU A 2 -1.00 -12.19 16.50
N PHE A 3 -1.29 -10.90 16.35
CA PHE A 3 -2.31 -10.44 15.43
C PHE A 3 -1.66 -10.40 14.05
N VAL A 4 -1.66 -11.53 13.34
CA VAL A 4 -1.60 -11.49 11.88
C VAL A 4 -3.03 -11.16 11.46
N ASP A 5 -3.37 -9.88 11.42
CA ASP A 5 -4.71 -9.41 11.05
C ASP A 5 -4.87 -9.64 9.55
N ASP A 6 -5.79 -10.53 9.14
CA ASP A 6 -6.04 -10.88 7.73
C ASP A 6 -6.32 -9.63 6.86
N GLU A 7 -6.72 -8.51 7.46
CA GLU A 7 -6.88 -7.20 6.82
C GLU A 7 -5.56 -6.57 6.34
N GLU A 8 -4.44 -6.73 7.04
CA GLU A 8 -3.15 -6.19 6.58
C GLU A 8 -2.63 -6.96 5.36
N LYS A 9 -2.85 -8.29 5.35
CA LYS A 9 -2.54 -9.14 4.21
C LYS A 9 -3.32 -8.70 2.97
N LEU A 10 -4.61 -8.39 3.14
CA LEU A 10 -5.48 -7.88 2.09
C LEU A 10 -5.03 -6.50 1.57
N ALA A 11 -4.53 -5.61 2.42
CA ALA A 11 -4.06 -4.28 2.00
C ALA A 11 -2.79 -4.37 1.14
N VAL A 12 -1.84 -5.22 1.52
CA VAL A 12 -0.62 -5.47 0.75
C VAL A 12 -0.93 -6.16 -0.57
N GLU A 13 -1.81 -7.16 -0.57
CA GLU A 13 -2.28 -7.84 -1.79
C GLU A 13 -2.94 -6.86 -2.77
N ARG A 14 -3.82 -5.99 -2.29
CA ARG A 14 -4.47 -4.96 -3.11
C ARG A 14 -3.49 -3.94 -3.68
N LEU A 15 -2.48 -3.54 -2.91
CA LEU A 15 -1.43 -2.64 -3.40
C LEU A 15 -0.60 -3.32 -4.50
N ASN A 16 -0.23 -4.59 -4.31
CA ASN A 16 0.49 -5.36 -5.32
C ASN A 16 -0.33 -5.54 -6.60
N GLU A 17 -1.62 -5.85 -6.50
CA GLU A 17 -2.52 -5.92 -7.66
C GLU A 17 -2.61 -4.58 -8.40
N TYR A 18 -2.68 -3.46 -7.67
CA TYR A 18 -2.69 -2.13 -8.28
C TYR A 18 -1.40 -1.90 -9.08
N ILE A 19 -0.24 -2.24 -8.49
CA ILE A 19 1.06 -2.09 -9.13
C ILE A 19 1.16 -2.94 -10.39
N GLU A 20 0.72 -4.19 -10.33
CA GLU A 20 0.73 -5.09 -11.48
C GLU A 20 -0.18 -4.58 -12.61
N LYS A 21 -1.41 -4.14 -12.29
CA LYS A 21 -2.35 -3.58 -13.27
C LYS A 21 -1.79 -2.32 -13.95
N ALA A 22 -1.16 -1.42 -13.19
CA ALA A 22 -0.55 -0.21 -13.71
C ALA A 22 0.62 -0.53 -14.66
N GLN A 23 1.48 -1.50 -14.31
CA GLN A 23 2.55 -1.96 -15.19
C GLN A 23 2.02 -2.57 -16.49
N ILE A 24 0.99 -3.42 -16.42
CA ILE A 24 0.39 -4.04 -17.62
C ILE A 24 -0.23 -2.96 -18.53
N ALA A 25 -1.06 -2.07 -17.97
CA ALA A 25 -1.79 -1.05 -18.74
C ALA A 25 -0.84 -0.08 -19.47
N THR A 26 0.35 0.14 -18.93
CA THR A 26 1.35 1.06 -19.49
C THR A 26 2.47 0.36 -20.24
N SER A 27 2.39 -0.95 -20.49
CA SER A 27 3.46 -1.74 -21.12
C SER A 27 4.80 -1.61 -20.39
N GLY A 28 4.77 -1.53 -19.06
CA GLY A 28 5.93 -1.40 -18.18
C GLY A 28 6.50 0.02 -18.07
N LYS A 29 5.81 1.04 -18.61
CA LYS A 29 6.25 2.44 -18.52
C LYS A 29 5.86 3.10 -17.19
N ALA A 30 4.78 2.65 -16.55
CA ALA A 30 4.42 3.12 -15.22
C ALA A 30 5.45 2.63 -14.20
N LYS A 31 6.04 3.57 -13.47
CA LYS A 31 6.83 3.29 -12.28
C LYS A 31 6.05 3.79 -11.08
N ILE A 32 5.73 2.88 -10.16
CA ILE A 32 5.15 3.24 -8.88
C ILE A 32 6.27 3.35 -7.86
N ASN A 33 6.49 4.55 -7.35
CA ASN A 33 7.46 4.86 -6.31
C ASN A 33 6.74 5.03 -4.97
N ILE A 34 7.27 4.42 -3.91
CA ILE A 34 6.83 4.75 -2.55
C ILE A 34 7.56 6.02 -2.12
N ILE A 35 6.84 7.12 -1.95
CA ILE A 35 7.43 8.43 -1.64
C ILE A 35 7.25 8.83 -0.17
N GLY A 36 6.50 8.04 0.61
CA GLY A 36 6.38 8.26 2.05
C GLY A 36 5.56 7.18 2.74
N TYR A 37 5.71 7.10 4.06
CA TYR A 37 4.85 6.30 4.92
C TYR A 37 4.62 7.03 6.25
N GLN A 38 3.46 6.78 6.86
CA GLN A 38 3.12 7.29 8.19
C GLN A 38 2.37 6.23 8.97
N VAL A 39 2.78 6.00 10.22
CA VAL A 39 2.05 5.16 11.16
C VAL A 39 1.27 6.08 12.10
N ALA A 40 -0.06 5.93 12.13
CA ALA A 40 -0.92 6.64 13.07
C ALA A 40 -1.45 5.67 14.12
N ARG A 41 -1.25 6.02 15.39
CA ARG A 41 -1.74 5.24 16.52
C ARG A 41 -2.97 5.90 17.11
N TYR A 42 -4.06 5.16 17.14
CA TYR A 42 -5.34 5.62 17.68
C TYR A 42 -5.55 4.99 19.05
N GLU A 43 -5.10 5.68 20.10
CA GLU A 43 -5.23 5.25 21.50
C GLU A 43 -6.69 4.92 21.90
N GLN A 44 -7.65 5.65 21.33
CA GLN A 44 -9.09 5.50 21.61
C GLN A 44 -9.65 4.13 21.21
N ILE A 45 -9.09 3.51 20.18
CA ILE A 45 -9.51 2.20 19.68
C ILE A 45 -8.40 1.16 19.84
N ASN A 46 -7.28 1.52 20.48
CA ASN A 46 -6.06 0.73 20.62
C ASN A 46 -5.65 0.03 19.31
N LYS A 47 -5.67 0.78 18.20
CA LYS A 47 -5.27 0.28 16.87
C LYS A 47 -4.21 1.19 16.25
N GLU A 48 -3.29 0.56 15.54
CA GLU A 48 -2.32 1.22 14.68
C GLU A 48 -2.80 1.13 13.22
N ARG A 49 -2.56 2.18 12.44
CA ARG A 49 -2.82 2.20 10.99
C ARG A 49 -1.61 2.72 10.26
N THR A 50 -1.17 1.98 9.25
CA THR A 50 -0.09 2.39 8.35
C THR A 50 -0.68 2.99 7.08
N TYR A 51 -0.20 4.18 6.74
CA TYR A 51 -0.52 4.89 5.50
C TYR A 51 0.74 4.91 4.64
N ILE A 52 0.59 4.57 3.36
CA ILE A 52 1.67 4.60 2.38
C ILE A 52 1.27 5.60 1.30
N LEU A 53 2.18 6.52 0.97
CA LEU A 53 2.02 7.43 -0.14
C LEU A 53 2.81 6.91 -1.34
N VAL A 54 2.11 6.72 -2.45
CA VAL A 54 2.68 6.25 -3.71
C VAL A 54 2.58 7.33 -4.77
N GLU A 55 3.65 7.47 -5.56
CA GLU A 55 3.70 8.30 -6.77
C GLU A 55 3.71 7.37 -7.98
N GLU A 56 2.84 7.63 -8.95
CA GLU A 56 2.84 6.95 -10.23
C GLU A 56 3.46 7.87 -11.27
N VAL A 57 4.60 7.44 -11.83
CA VAL A 57 5.28 8.14 -12.92
C VAL A 57 4.91 7.45 -14.23
N ILE A 58 4.27 8.18 -15.13
CA ILE A 58 3.89 7.73 -16.47
C ILE A 58 4.76 8.51 -17.48
N ASP A 59 5.69 7.81 -18.14
CA ASP A 59 6.57 8.36 -19.19
C ASP A 59 5.82 8.65 -20.52
#